data_AF-A0A924B686-F1
#
_entry.id   AF-A0A924B686-F1
#
_cell.length_a   1.000
_cell.length_b   1.000
_cell.length_c   1.000
_cell.angle_alpha   90.00
_cell.angle_beta   90.00
_cell.angle_gamma   90.00
#
_symmetry.space_group_name_H-M   'P 1'
#
loop_
_entity.id
_entity.type
_entity.pdbx_description
1 polymer ?
#
loop_
_entity_poly.entity_id
_entity_poly.type
_entity_poly.pdbx_seq_one_letter_code
_entity_poly.pdbx_strand_id
1 'polypeptide(L)'
;MHATRTHHRTAATATHLWLTDDPDAAALLAEAPAAFVIGFILDQQITVQKAFRGGLDLRARAGTIDAAQLAAVPLDQLAAAFAEKPALHPFPKAL
;
A
#
# COMPACT_ATOMS: atom_id res chain seq x y z
N MET A 1 29.82 0.86 8.01
CA MET A 1 29.48 -0.47 7.43
C MET A 1 28.15 -0.93 8.03
N HIS A 2 27.02 -0.59 7.41
CA HIS A 2 25.70 -1.10 7.81
C HIS A 2 25.41 -2.35 6.99
N ALA A 3 25.42 -3.51 7.63
CA ALA A 3 25.08 -4.77 6.98
C ALA A 3 23.58 -4.79 6.67
N THR A 4 23.24 -4.85 5.39
CA THR A 4 21.86 -5.02 4.91
C THR A 4 21.34 -6.36 5.40
N ARG A 5 20.46 -6.36 6.39
CA ARG A 5 19.85 -7.58 6.93
C ARG A 5 18.82 -8.09 5.92
N THR A 6 19.19 -9.09 5.15
CA THR A 6 18.28 -9.82 4.26
C THR A 6 17.30 -10.62 5.13
N HIS A 7 16.04 -10.18 5.20
CA HIS A 7 14.98 -10.95 5.85
C HIS A 7 14.56 -12.12 4.97
N HIS A 8 15.14 -13.30 5.18
CA HIS A 8 14.66 -14.54 4.55
C HIS A 8 13.49 -15.11 5.38
N ARG A 9 12.29 -15.16 4.78
CA ARG A 9 11.01 -15.55 5.39
C ARG A 9 10.64 -16.98 4.96
N THR A 10 10.32 -17.86 5.93
CA THR A 10 9.63 -19.12 5.65
C THR A 10 8.35 -19.19 6.46
N ALA A 11 7.24 -18.81 5.84
CA ALA A 11 5.88 -19.13 6.25
C ALA A 11 5.14 -19.58 4.98
N ALA A 12 4.23 -20.56 5.08
CA ALA A 12 3.46 -21.04 3.94
C ALA A 12 2.87 -19.85 3.16
N THR A 13 3.37 -19.61 1.95
CA THR A 13 3.05 -18.44 1.15
C THR A 13 1.69 -18.68 0.50
N ALA A 14 0.63 -18.17 1.11
CA ALA A 14 -0.59 -17.92 0.35
C ALA A 14 -0.18 -17.07 -0.87
N THR A 15 -0.37 -17.58 -2.08
CA THR A 15 -0.03 -16.87 -3.33
C THR A 15 -1.04 -15.74 -3.63
N HIS A 16 -2.12 -15.67 -2.85
CA HIS A 16 -3.23 -14.76 -3.06
C HIS A 16 -3.96 -14.49 -1.74
N LEU A 17 -4.23 -13.23 -1.43
CA LEU A 17 -5.02 -12.83 -0.26
C LEU A 17 -6.36 -12.21 -0.70
N TRP A 18 -7.46 -12.86 -0.32
CA TRP A 18 -8.84 -12.51 -0.69
C TRP A 18 -9.41 -11.33 0.12
N LEU A 19 -8.67 -10.24 0.21
CA LEU A 19 -9.10 -9.00 0.88
C LEU A 19 -9.64 -7.97 -0.12
N THR A 20 -9.49 -8.25 -1.41
CA THR A 20 -9.95 -7.44 -2.54
C THR A 20 -10.27 -8.37 -3.70
N ASP A 21 -11.18 -7.94 -4.58
CA ASP A 21 -11.58 -8.71 -5.78
C ASP A 21 -10.61 -8.50 -6.96
N ASP A 22 -9.64 -7.59 -6.82
CA ASP A 22 -8.65 -7.34 -7.86
C ASP A 22 -7.48 -8.33 -7.77
N PRO A 23 -7.20 -9.08 -8.84
CA PRO A 23 -6.22 -10.17 -8.78
C PRO A 23 -4.78 -9.66 -8.60
N ASP A 24 -4.43 -8.51 -9.17
CA ASP A 24 -3.10 -7.93 -9.07
C ASP A 24 -2.84 -7.39 -7.67
N ALA A 25 -3.86 -6.79 -7.05
CA ALA A 25 -3.78 -6.33 -5.67
C ALA A 25 -3.70 -7.51 -4.70
N ALA A 26 -4.49 -8.55 -4.90
CA ALA A 26 -4.48 -9.74 -4.06
C ALA A 26 -3.16 -10.54 -4.16
N ALA A 27 -2.53 -10.59 -5.34
CA ALA A 27 -1.17 -11.11 -5.51
C ALA A 27 -0.14 -10.22 -4.80
N LEU A 28 -0.23 -8.90 -4.97
CA LEU A 28 0.68 -7.95 -4.29
C LEU A 28 0.62 -8.06 -2.77
N LEU A 29 -0.57 -8.25 -2.19
CA LEU A 29 -0.75 -8.43 -0.74
C LEU A 29 -0.05 -9.69 -0.22
N ALA A 30 -0.05 -10.77 -1.00
CA ALA A 30 0.67 -12.00 -0.66
C ALA A 30 2.19 -11.84 -0.70
N GLU A 31 2.70 -11.09 -1.68
CA GLU A 31 4.13 -10.95 -1.95
C GLU A 31 4.79 -9.86 -1.07
N ALA A 32 4.12 -8.73 -0.87
CA ALA A 32 4.70 -7.54 -0.27
C ALA A 32 4.04 -7.19 1.08
N PRO A 33 4.73 -7.41 2.23
CA PRO A 33 4.21 -7.03 3.56
C PRO A 33 3.81 -5.55 3.67
N ALA A 34 4.49 -4.66 2.94
CA ALA A 34 4.17 -3.24 2.92
C ALA A 34 2.75 -2.97 2.37
N ALA A 35 2.33 -3.68 1.33
CA ALA A 35 0.99 -3.54 0.76
C ALA A 35 -0.10 -3.92 1.78
N PHE A 36 0.16 -4.97 2.57
CA PHE A 36 -0.76 -5.42 3.62
C PHE A 36 -0.90 -4.39 4.76
N VAL A 37 0.21 -3.81 5.21
CA VAL A 37 0.19 -2.74 6.24
C VAL A 37 -0.49 -1.47 5.70
N ILE A 38 -0.23 -1.09 4.45
CA ILE A 38 -0.92 0.04 3.80
C ILE A 38 -2.43 -0.19 3.79
N GLY A 39 -2.88 -1.41 3.47
CA GLY A 39 -4.29 -1.78 3.52
C GLY A 39 -4.93 -1.46 4.87
N PHE A 40 -4.30 -1.85 5.98
CA PHE A 40 -4.81 -1.53 7.32
C PHE A 40 -4.81 -0.04 7.66
N ILE A 41 -3.78 0.70 7.21
CA ILE A 41 -3.72 2.15 7.42
C ILE A 41 -4.90 2.83 6.71
N LEU A 42 -5.28 2.33 5.53
CA LEU A 42 -6.35 2.88 4.71
C LEU A 42 -7.75 2.38 5.09
N ASP A 43 -7.87 1.33 5.91
CA ASP A 43 -9.16 0.68 6.24
C ASP A 43 -9.99 1.49 7.26
N GLN A 44 -10.10 2.80 7.02
CA GLN A 44 -10.89 3.72 7.82
C GLN A 44 -11.96 4.36 6.94
N GLN A 45 -13.23 4.21 7.32
CA GLN A 45 -14.36 4.85 6.62
C GLN A 45 -14.47 4.54 5.11
N ILE A 46 -13.89 3.42 4.65
CA ILE A 46 -14.04 2.85 3.31
C ILE A 46 -14.25 1.33 3.42
N THR A 47 -14.55 0.67 2.31
CA THR A 47 -14.66 -0.79 2.30
C THR A 47 -13.28 -1.44 2.38
N VAL A 48 -13.21 -2.61 3.02
CA VAL A 48 -12.00 -3.45 3.09
C VAL A 48 -11.41 -3.67 1.69
N GLN A 49 -12.26 -4.00 0.71
CA GLN A 49 -11.82 -4.24 -0.67
C GLN A 49 -11.14 -3.03 -1.31
N LYS A 50 -11.63 -1.81 -1.01
CA LYS A 50 -11.01 -0.56 -1.47
C LYS A 50 -9.70 -0.30 -0.71
N ALA A 51 -9.69 -0.47 0.61
CA ALA A 51 -8.50 -0.25 1.42
C ALA A 51 -7.34 -1.16 1.00
N PHE A 52 -7.60 -2.45 0.82
CA PHE A 52 -6.61 -3.45 0.46
C PHE A 52 -6.20 -3.43 -1.02
N ARG A 53 -6.99 -2.77 -1.89
CA ARG A 53 -6.57 -2.36 -3.24
C ARG A 53 -5.56 -1.18 -3.21
N GLY A 54 -5.60 -0.37 -2.14
CA GLY A 54 -4.86 0.89 -2.05
C GLY A 54 -3.34 0.77 -2.17
N GLY A 55 -2.73 -0.36 -1.80
CA GLY A 55 -1.30 -0.59 -2.04
C GLY A 55 -0.94 -0.65 -3.52
N LEU A 56 -1.77 -1.29 -4.35
CA LEU A 56 -1.55 -1.34 -5.80
C LEU A 56 -1.70 0.05 -6.43
N ASP A 57 -2.74 0.77 -6.03
CA ASP A 57 -3.02 2.11 -6.56
C ASP A 57 -1.92 3.10 -6.12
N LEU A 58 -1.47 3.05 -4.86
CA LEU A 58 -0.37 3.88 -4.38
C LEU A 58 0.92 3.59 -5.15
N ARG A 59 1.24 2.32 -5.41
CA ARG A 59 2.40 1.94 -6.23
C ARG A 59 2.32 2.53 -7.63
N ALA A 60 1.14 2.52 -8.25
CA ALA A 60 0.94 3.08 -9.58
C ALA A 60 1.14 4.60 -9.62
N ARG A 61 0.74 5.32 -8.55
CA ARG A 61 0.76 6.79 -8.49
C ARG A 61 2.07 7.37 -7.95
N ALA A 62 2.64 6.75 -6.91
CA ALA A 62 3.88 7.17 -6.26
C ALA A 62 5.12 6.41 -6.74
N GLY A 63 4.96 5.42 -7.62
CA GLY A 63 6.03 4.59 -8.17
C GLY A 63 6.57 3.52 -7.22
N THR A 64 6.19 3.53 -5.94
CA THR A 64 6.68 2.61 -4.92
C THR A 64 5.68 2.44 -3.76
N ILE A 65 5.85 1.35 -3.02
CA ILE A 65 5.23 1.10 -1.71
C ILE A 65 6.28 0.78 -0.64
N ASP A 66 7.56 0.92 -0.96
CA ASP A 66 8.63 0.82 0.02
C ASP A 66 8.51 1.95 1.03
N ALA A 67 8.50 1.62 2.32
CA ALA A 67 8.24 2.59 3.38
C ALA A 67 9.33 3.66 3.48
N ALA A 68 10.60 3.31 3.25
CA ALA A 68 11.70 4.27 3.32
C ALA A 68 11.68 5.22 2.12
N GLN A 69 11.34 4.71 0.93
CA GLN A 69 11.17 5.55 -0.25
C GLN A 69 9.96 6.48 -0.10
N LEU A 70 8.81 5.96 0.36
CA LEU A 70 7.62 6.79 0.61
C LEU A 70 7.90 7.90 1.62
N ALA A 71 8.64 7.62 2.70
CA ALA A 71 9.03 8.61 3.70
C ALA A 71 9.97 9.70 3.15
N ALA A 72 10.65 9.45 2.02
CA ALA A 72 11.51 10.43 1.35
C ALA A 72 10.77 11.24 0.27
N VAL A 73 9.54 10.87 -0.10
CA VAL A 73 8.72 11.64 -1.05
C VAL A 73 8.25 12.94 -0.39
N PRO A 74 8.42 14.10 -1.05
CA PRO A 74 7.83 15.35 -0.57
C PRO A 74 6.33 15.22 -0.31
N LEU A 75 5.87 15.73 0.84
CA LEU A 75 4.49 15.51 1.31
C LEU A 75 3.43 16.00 0.31
N ASP A 76 3.70 17.10 -0.39
CA ASP A 76 2.82 17.67 -1.42
C ASP A 76 2.65 16.72 -2.62
N GLN A 77 3.71 16.04 -3.05
CA GLN A 77 3.66 15.04 -4.12
C GLN A 77 2.90 13.80 -3.68
N LEU A 78 3.15 13.31 -2.45
CA LEU A 78 2.43 12.16 -1.91
C LEU A 78 0.94 12.49 -1.69
N ALA A 79 0.62 13.70 -1.22
CA ALA A 79 -0.74 14.17 -1.08
C ALA A 79 -1.46 14.26 -2.43
N ALA A 80 -0.78 14.70 -3.48
CA ALA A 80 -1.33 14.71 -4.83
C ALA A 80 -1.69 13.29 -5.32
N ALA A 81 -0.80 12.31 -5.12
CA ALA A 81 -1.06 10.91 -5.45
C ALA A 81 -2.28 10.34 -4.68
N PHE A 82 -2.44 10.69 -3.41
CA PHE A 82 -3.61 10.30 -2.60
C PHE A 82 -4.91 10.95 -3.09
N ALA A 83 -4.84 12.18 -3.60
CA ALA A 83 -5.98 12.97 -4.04
C ALA A 83 -6.43 12.70 -5.49
N GLU A 84 -5.60 12.05 -6.31
CA GLU A 84 -5.99 11.62 -7.67
C GLU A 84 -7.31 10.85 -7.64
N LYS A 85 -8.23 11.15 -8.57
CA LYS A 85 -9.58 10.57 -8.57
C LYS A 85 -9.59 9.16 -9.17
N PRO A 86 -10.28 8.19 -8.55
CA PRO A 86 -10.90 8.26 -7.23
C PRO A 86 -9.84 8.30 -6.12
N ALA A 87 -10.04 9.16 -5.12
CA ALA A 87 -9.10 9.34 -4.02
C ALA A 87 -8.85 8.00 -3.29
N LEU A 88 -7.58 7.75 -2.95
CA LEU A 88 -7.16 6.55 -2.22
C LEU A 88 -7.92 6.45 -0.90
N HIS A 89 -8.03 7.57 -0.19
CA HIS A 89 -8.75 7.66 1.07
C HIS A 89 -9.51 8.99 1.15
N PRO A 90 -10.76 8.99 1.63
CA PRO A 90 -11.53 10.22 1.84
C PRO A 90 -11.15 10.92 3.15
N PHE A 91 -9.85 11.15 3.41
CA PHE A 91 -9.45 11.91 4.60
C PHE A 91 -10.08 13.32 4.53
N PRO A 92 -10.61 13.86 5.65
CA PRO A 92 -11.06 15.23 5.69
C PRO A 92 -9.93 16.14 5.20
N LYS A 93 -10.23 17.14 4.36
CA LYS A 93 -9.25 18.19 3.96
C LYS A 93 -8.90 19.14 5.13
N ALA A 94 -8.76 18.60 6.34
CA ALA A 94 -8.34 19.31 7.53
C ALA A 94 -6.87 18.93 7.82
N LEU A 95 -5.98 19.50 7.02
CA LEU A 95 -4.55 19.67 7.29
C LEU A 95 -4.18 21.06 6.78
#